data_AF-A0A1J3JH20-F1
#
_entry.id   AF-A0A1J3JH20-F1
#
_cell.length_a   1.000
_cell.length_b   1.000
_cell.length_c   1.000
_cell.angle_alpha   90.00
_cell.angle_beta   90.00
_cell.angle_gamma   90.00
#
_symmetry.space_group_name_H-M   'P 1'
#
loop_
_entity.id
_entity.type
_entity.pdbx_description
1 polymer ?
#
loop_
_entity_poly.entity_id
_entity_poly.type
_entity_poly.pdbx_seq_one_letter_code
_entity_poly.pdbx_strand_id
1 'polypeptide(L)'
;ISTPHNHELQNIISQTKNPQSQGFDYFSHYKNLNNLLCSFFVTMSLLTDLINLDLSDSTEKIIAEYIWVGGSGIDMRSKARTLPGPVTDSSKLPKWNYDGSSTGQAPGEDSEVILYPQAIFKDPFRRGNNILVMCDTYTPAGDPIPTNKRHAAAKIFSNPDVEAEVPWYGIEQEYTLLQKDVNWPVGWPIGGFPGPQGPYYCSVGADKSFGRDIVDSHYKACLYAGINISGINGEVMPGQWEFQVGPSVGISASDEVWIARYILERITEIAGVVVSFDPKPIPGDWNGAGAHTNYSTKSMREEGGYEVIKKAIDKLGLRHKEHISAYGEGNERRLTGHHETADINTFLWGVANRGASIRVGRDTEKEGKGYFEDRRPASNMDPYIVTSMIAETTLLWNP
;
A
#
# COMPACT_ATOMS: atom_id res chain seq x y z
N ILE A 1 10.77 23.33 -13.79
CA ILE A 1 11.71 23.48 -14.92
C ILE A 1 10.88 23.41 -16.20
N SER A 2 10.56 24.56 -16.80
CA SER A 2 9.86 24.64 -18.07
C SER A 2 10.85 24.27 -19.18
N THR A 3 10.72 23.07 -19.73
CA THR A 3 11.50 22.67 -20.91
C THR A 3 10.97 23.41 -22.15
N PRO A 4 11.83 23.69 -23.17
CA PRO A 4 11.45 24.41 -24.38
C PRO A 4 10.23 23.80 -25.11
N HIS A 5 10.06 22.49 -25.02
CA HIS A 5 8.97 21.74 -25.65
C HIS A 5 7.58 22.07 -25.09
N ASN A 6 7.47 22.47 -23.82
CA ASN A 6 6.18 22.86 -23.24
C ASN A 6 5.69 24.21 -23.78
N HIS A 7 6.61 25.13 -24.10
CA HIS A 7 6.28 26.40 -24.74
C HIS A 7 5.85 26.23 -26.20
N GLU A 8 6.47 25.31 -26.94
CA GLU A 8 6.06 24.99 -28.31
C GLU A 8 4.68 24.32 -28.35
N LEU A 9 4.39 23.36 -27.47
CA LEU A 9 3.07 22.73 -27.38
C LEU A 9 1.97 23.74 -27.03
N GLN A 10 2.20 24.66 -26.09
CA GLN A 10 1.23 25.71 -25.78
C GLN A 10 1.07 26.74 -26.91
N ASN A 11 2.13 27.04 -27.65
CA ASN A 11 2.04 27.90 -28.83
C ASN A 11 1.26 27.24 -29.97
N ILE A 12 1.40 25.92 -30.15
CA ILE A 12 0.62 25.16 -31.15
C ILE A 12 -0.87 25.13 -30.75
N ILE A 13 -1.18 24.94 -29.48
CA ILE A 13 -2.56 24.96 -28.97
C ILE A 13 -3.18 26.37 -29.04
N SER A 14 -2.42 27.44 -28.84
CA SER A 14 -2.95 28.81 -28.94
C SER A 14 -3.28 29.21 -30.39
N GLN A 15 -2.53 28.72 -31.37
CA GLN A 15 -2.73 29.01 -32.80
C GLN A 15 -3.95 28.30 -33.42
N THR A 16 -4.45 27.23 -32.80
CA THR A 16 -5.66 26.52 -33.27
C THR A 16 -6.98 27.21 -32.89
N LYS A 17 -6.95 28.23 -32.01
CA LYS A 17 -8.16 28.95 -31.56
C LYS A 17 -8.60 30.09 -32.48
N ASN A 18 -7.86 30.43 -33.54
CA ASN A 18 -8.24 31.52 -34.46
C ASN A 18 -7.90 31.18 -35.93
N PRO A 19 -8.80 30.53 -36.69
CA PRO A 19 -8.46 29.95 -38.00
C PRO A 19 -8.45 30.95 -39.17
N GLN A 20 -8.63 32.26 -38.92
CA GLN A 20 -8.77 33.25 -39.98
C GLN A 20 -7.65 34.27 -39.93
N SER A 21 -6.52 33.97 -40.58
CA SER A 21 -5.65 34.92 -41.32
C SER A 21 -4.19 34.46 -41.41
N GLN A 22 -3.93 33.27 -41.95
CA GLN A 22 -2.67 32.92 -42.62
C GLN A 22 -2.81 31.54 -43.25
N GLY A 23 -2.26 31.34 -44.46
CA GLY A 23 -2.33 30.07 -45.17
C GLY A 23 -1.71 28.95 -44.33
N PHE A 24 -2.55 28.16 -43.66
CA PHE A 24 -2.15 27.03 -42.85
C PHE A 24 -1.78 25.86 -43.79
N ASP A 25 -0.47 25.60 -43.94
CA ASP A 25 0.02 24.37 -44.56
C ASP A 25 -0.16 23.20 -43.57
N TYR A 26 -1.34 22.61 -43.63
CA TYR A 26 -1.72 21.42 -42.84
C TYR A 26 -0.72 20.26 -42.98
N PHE A 27 -0.04 20.14 -44.13
CA PHE A 27 0.86 19.02 -44.43
C PHE A 27 2.21 19.18 -43.71
N SER A 28 2.78 20.38 -43.73
CA SER A 28 4.00 20.71 -42.97
C SER A 28 3.77 20.58 -41.47
N HIS A 29 2.60 20.99 -40.98
CA HIS A 29 2.24 20.91 -39.56
C HIS A 29 2.07 19.46 -39.07
N TYR A 30 1.38 18.61 -39.83
CA TYR A 30 1.26 17.17 -39.53
C TYR A 30 2.61 16.46 -39.54
N LYS A 31 3.50 16.81 -40.47
CA LYS A 31 4.84 16.23 -40.57
C LYS A 31 5.72 16.62 -39.38
N ASN A 32 5.61 17.87 -38.90
CA ASN A 32 6.29 18.32 -37.69
C ASN A 32 5.74 17.63 -36.43
N LEU A 33 4.42 17.45 -36.31
CA LEU A 33 3.82 16.72 -35.19
C LEU A 33 4.28 15.25 -35.18
N ASN A 34 4.28 14.59 -36.33
CA ASN A 34 4.75 13.21 -36.46
C ASN A 34 6.26 13.08 -36.18
N ASN A 35 7.08 14.03 -36.61
CA ASN A 35 8.51 14.04 -36.28
C ASN A 35 8.76 14.26 -34.78
N LEU A 36 7.98 15.14 -34.14
CA LEU A 36 8.06 15.40 -32.71
C LEU A 36 7.64 14.16 -31.89
N LEU A 37 6.53 13.53 -32.29
CA LEU A 37 6.07 12.27 -31.70
C LEU A 37 7.10 11.16 -31.90
N CYS A 38 7.63 11.00 -33.11
CA CYS A 38 8.65 9.99 -33.40
C CYS A 38 9.94 10.23 -32.60
N SER A 39 10.40 11.49 -32.49
CA SER A 39 11.57 11.84 -31.68
C SER A 39 11.33 11.59 -30.19
N PHE A 40 10.11 11.85 -29.70
CA PHE A 40 9.72 11.56 -28.33
C PHE A 40 9.73 10.05 -28.06
N PHE A 41 9.13 9.25 -28.95
CA PHE A 41 9.14 7.78 -28.85
C PHE A 41 10.55 7.19 -28.91
N VAL A 42 11.41 7.69 -29.80
CA VAL A 42 12.82 7.23 -29.90
C VAL A 42 13.59 7.55 -28.62
N THR A 43 13.46 8.77 -28.09
CA THR A 43 14.15 9.16 -26.85
C THR A 43 13.67 8.35 -25.66
N MET A 44 12.36 8.10 -25.56
CA MET A 44 11.78 7.26 -24.50
C MET A 44 12.27 5.80 -24.59
N SER A 45 12.34 5.23 -25.80
CA SER A 45 12.86 3.87 -26.02
C SER A 45 14.30 3.72 -25.50
N LEU A 46 15.18 4.67 -25.83
CA LEU A 46 16.59 4.63 -25.40
C LEU A 46 16.73 4.70 -23.88
N LEU A 47 15.88 5.48 -23.21
CA LEU A 47 15.91 5.57 -21.75
C LEU A 47 15.41 4.27 -21.09
N THR A 48 14.36 3.67 -21.64
CA THR A 48 13.85 2.37 -21.17
C THR A 48 14.87 1.26 -21.36
N ASP A 49 15.65 1.27 -22.45
CA ASP A 49 16.74 0.32 -22.66
C ASP A 49 17.81 0.43 -21.57
N LEU A 50 18.20 1.66 -21.20
CA LEU A 50 19.17 1.90 -20.13
C LEU A 50 18.65 1.47 -18.74
N ILE A 51 17.39 1.77 -18.43
CA ILE A 51 16.75 1.38 -17.16
C ILE A 51 16.71 -0.15 -17.02
N ASN A 52 16.59 -0.86 -18.14
CA ASN A 52 16.41 -2.31 -18.18
C ASN A 52 17.68 -3.10 -18.49
N LEU A 53 18.85 -2.47 -18.42
CA LEU A 53 20.12 -3.17 -18.59
C LEU A 53 20.24 -4.33 -17.59
N ASP A 54 20.50 -5.53 -18.11
CA ASP A 54 20.84 -6.68 -17.27
C ASP A 54 22.28 -6.55 -16.78
N LEU A 55 22.43 -6.28 -15.48
CA LEU A 55 23.74 -6.11 -14.88
C LEU A 55 24.50 -7.44 -14.73
N SER A 56 23.80 -8.58 -14.77
CA SER A 56 24.40 -9.90 -14.54
C SER A 56 25.40 -10.32 -15.62
N ASP A 57 25.26 -9.77 -16.84
CA ASP A 57 26.21 -9.98 -17.93
C ASP A 57 27.53 -9.20 -17.74
N SER A 58 27.54 -8.22 -16.82
CA SER A 58 28.65 -7.27 -16.66
C SER A 58 29.35 -7.35 -15.30
N THR A 59 28.64 -7.70 -14.23
CA THR A 59 29.19 -7.70 -12.88
C THR A 59 28.34 -8.53 -11.91
N GLU A 60 28.97 -9.05 -10.85
CA GLU A 60 28.27 -9.69 -9.73
C GLU A 60 27.62 -8.69 -8.76
N LYS A 61 27.92 -7.39 -8.89
CA LYS A 61 27.37 -6.36 -8.00
C LYS A 61 25.85 -6.30 -8.11
N ILE A 62 25.19 -6.05 -6.99
CA ILE A 62 23.74 -5.86 -6.93
C ILE A 62 23.41 -4.46 -6.41
N ILE A 63 22.18 -4.02 -6.68
CA ILE A 63 21.59 -2.82 -6.11
C ILE A 63 20.60 -3.25 -5.03
N ALA A 64 20.74 -2.69 -3.84
CA ALA A 64 19.82 -2.86 -2.72
C ALA A 64 19.12 -1.54 -2.42
N GLU A 65 17.80 -1.52 -2.58
CA GLU A 65 16.92 -0.38 -2.24
C GLU A 65 16.47 -0.52 -0.79
N TYR A 66 17.00 0.32 0.09
CA TYR A 66 16.62 0.35 1.50
C TYR A 66 15.38 1.20 1.67
N ILE A 67 14.32 0.63 2.22
CA ILE A 67 13.00 1.22 2.37
C ILE A 67 12.66 1.36 3.85
N TRP A 68 12.09 2.49 4.27
CA TRP A 68 11.66 2.73 5.64
C TRP A 68 10.42 3.64 5.70
N VAL A 69 9.76 3.65 6.85
CA VAL A 69 8.63 4.54 7.15
C VAL A 69 9.17 5.86 7.70
N GLY A 70 8.72 6.98 7.14
CA GLY A 70 9.11 8.34 7.49
C GLY A 70 8.39 8.90 8.73
N GLY A 71 8.57 10.19 8.97
CA GLY A 71 8.10 10.85 10.19
C GLY A 71 6.59 11.02 10.29
N SER A 72 5.84 10.96 9.18
CA SER A 72 4.37 11.00 9.24
C SER A 72 3.76 9.67 9.68
N GLY A 73 4.54 8.58 9.68
CA GLY A 73 4.06 7.23 9.97
C GLY A 73 3.34 6.54 8.81
N ILE A 74 3.09 7.23 7.69
CA ILE A 74 2.52 6.65 6.47
C ILE A 74 3.41 6.86 5.23
N ASP A 75 4.23 7.91 5.22
CA ASP A 75 5.13 8.20 4.11
C ASP A 75 6.25 7.17 4.02
N MET A 76 6.40 6.51 2.88
CA MET A 76 7.52 5.62 2.63
C MET A 76 8.68 6.38 1.99
N ARG A 77 9.90 6.02 2.40
CA ARG A 77 11.13 6.59 1.89
C ARG A 77 12.05 5.48 1.46
N SER A 78 12.86 5.73 0.44
CA SER A 78 13.89 4.77 0.04
C SER A 78 15.15 5.41 -0.51
N LYS A 79 16.24 4.65 -0.49
CA LYS A 79 17.44 4.95 -1.27
C LYS A 79 18.24 3.68 -1.58
N ALA A 80 18.98 3.72 -2.68
CA ALA A 80 19.72 2.57 -3.19
C ALA A 80 21.23 2.63 -2.89
N ARG A 81 21.83 1.47 -2.59
CA ARG A 81 23.29 1.28 -2.60
C ARG A 81 23.71 0.10 -3.45
N THR A 82 24.94 0.14 -3.92
CA THR A 82 25.59 -1.02 -4.54
C THR A 82 26.21 -1.92 -3.47
N LEU A 83 25.98 -3.23 -3.60
CA LEU A 83 26.62 -4.27 -2.80
C LEU A 83 27.54 -5.13 -3.69
N PRO A 84 28.59 -5.75 -3.13
CA PRO A 84 29.58 -6.49 -3.92
C PRO A 84 29.05 -7.77 -4.56
N GLY A 85 27.93 -8.31 -4.06
CA GLY A 85 27.33 -9.56 -4.55
C GLY A 85 25.93 -9.81 -3.99
N PRO A 86 25.23 -10.85 -4.46
CA PRO A 86 23.90 -11.22 -3.99
C PRO A 86 23.84 -11.54 -2.48
N VAL A 87 22.74 -11.16 -1.82
CA VAL A 87 22.49 -11.43 -0.40
C VAL A 87 21.06 -11.94 -0.22
N THR A 88 20.89 -13.04 0.52
CA THR A 88 19.58 -13.67 0.78
C THR A 88 19.16 -13.63 2.25
N ASP A 89 20.04 -13.18 3.15
CA ASP A 89 19.83 -13.12 4.59
C ASP A 89 19.95 -11.65 5.03
N SER A 90 18.87 -11.08 5.57
CA SER A 90 18.81 -9.68 5.97
C SER A 90 19.85 -9.33 7.03
N SER A 91 20.22 -10.27 7.91
CA SER A 91 21.23 -10.05 8.94
C SER A 91 22.65 -9.82 8.40
N LYS A 92 22.91 -10.24 7.15
CA LYS A 92 24.19 -10.03 6.46
C LYS A 92 24.25 -8.72 5.69
N LEU A 93 23.13 -8.01 5.55
CA LEU A 93 23.11 -6.70 4.93
C LEU A 93 23.72 -5.66 5.88
N PRO A 94 24.54 -4.72 5.36
CA PRO A 94 25.09 -3.67 6.19
C PRO A 94 23.97 -2.77 6.70
N LYS A 95 24.05 -2.36 7.97
CA LYS A 95 23.29 -1.20 8.45
C LYS A 95 23.63 0.01 7.59
N TRP A 96 22.70 0.94 7.52
CA TRP A 96 22.92 2.21 6.84
C TRP A 96 22.34 3.34 7.67
N ASN A 97 22.45 4.56 7.20
CA ASN A 97 21.97 5.75 7.88
C ASN A 97 21.21 6.62 6.89
N TYR A 98 20.45 7.60 7.36
CA TYR A 98 19.90 8.68 6.55
C TYR A 98 19.78 9.96 7.39
N ASP A 99 19.48 11.07 6.71
CA ASP A 99 19.19 12.35 7.36
C ASP A 99 17.73 12.36 7.84
N GLY A 100 17.56 12.12 9.14
CA GLY A 100 16.27 12.15 9.83
C GLY A 100 15.66 13.54 9.95
N SER A 101 16.45 14.61 9.83
CA SER A 101 15.90 15.99 9.85
C SER A 101 15.05 16.26 8.60
N SER A 102 15.43 15.68 7.47
CA SER A 102 14.69 15.75 6.20
C SER A 102 13.41 14.88 6.16
N THR A 103 13.18 14.07 7.19
CA THR A 103 11.98 13.22 7.31
C THR A 103 11.20 13.47 8.60
N GLY A 104 11.58 14.46 9.41
CA GLY A 104 10.92 14.76 10.69
C GLY A 104 11.15 13.71 11.78
N GLN A 105 12.27 12.98 11.72
CA GLN A 105 12.61 11.88 12.63
C GLN A 105 13.82 12.18 13.54
N ALA A 106 14.53 13.29 13.30
CA ALA A 106 15.66 13.74 14.11
C ALA A 106 15.81 15.29 14.03
N PRO A 107 16.39 15.96 15.03
CA PRO A 107 16.73 17.38 14.95
C PRO A 107 17.89 17.63 13.96
N GLY A 108 18.11 18.89 13.57
CA GLY A 108 19.14 19.23 12.57
C GLY A 108 20.58 19.06 13.09
N GLU A 109 20.80 19.34 14.38
CA GLU A 109 22.10 19.26 15.05
C GLU A 109 22.56 17.82 15.37
N ASP A 110 21.63 16.86 15.36
CA ASP A 110 21.88 15.42 15.53
C ASP A 110 20.91 14.65 14.63
N SER A 111 21.17 14.71 13.32
CA SER A 111 20.22 14.31 12.28
C SER A 111 20.32 12.85 11.86
N GLU A 112 21.31 12.10 12.33
CA GLU A 112 21.55 10.75 11.85
C GLU A 112 20.55 9.74 12.42
N VAL A 113 19.87 9.00 11.54
CA VAL A 113 19.03 7.86 11.91
C VAL A 113 19.54 6.61 11.21
N ILE A 114 19.60 5.49 11.93
CA ILE A 114 20.19 4.23 11.47
C ILE A 114 19.09 3.28 10.96
N LEU A 115 19.31 2.75 9.77
CA LEU A 115 18.51 1.73 9.09
C LEU A 115 19.03 0.34 9.42
N TYR A 116 18.16 -0.50 9.95
CA TYR A 116 18.43 -1.89 10.26
C TYR A 116 17.67 -2.76 9.25
N PRO A 117 18.35 -3.54 8.40
CA PRO A 117 17.70 -4.44 7.44
C PRO A 117 16.90 -5.53 8.15
N GLN A 118 15.65 -5.74 7.74
CA GLN A 118 14.74 -6.70 8.38
C GLN A 118 14.26 -7.78 7.42
N ALA A 119 13.79 -7.40 6.23
CA ALA A 119 13.29 -8.34 5.22
C ALA A 119 13.83 -8.01 3.83
N ILE A 120 14.06 -9.04 3.02
CA ILE A 120 14.56 -8.94 1.64
C ILE A 120 13.47 -9.41 0.68
N PHE A 121 13.26 -8.64 -0.38
CA PHE A 121 12.39 -8.97 -1.50
C PHE A 121 13.13 -8.75 -2.81
N LYS A 122 12.71 -9.41 -3.90
CA LYS A 122 13.28 -9.10 -5.22
C LYS A 122 12.78 -7.75 -5.70
N ASP A 123 13.64 -6.94 -6.32
CA ASP A 123 13.25 -5.65 -6.89
C ASP A 123 12.54 -5.86 -8.25
N PRO A 124 11.21 -5.63 -8.37
CA PRO A 124 10.48 -5.83 -9.62
C PRO A 124 10.78 -4.75 -10.67
N PHE A 125 11.38 -3.62 -10.26
CA PHE A 125 11.71 -2.51 -11.15
C PHE A 125 13.08 -2.71 -11.78
N ARG A 126 14.09 -3.00 -10.96
CA ARG A 126 15.47 -3.23 -11.43
C ARG A 126 15.73 -4.66 -11.91
N ARG A 127 14.93 -5.62 -11.44
CA ARG A 127 15.01 -7.04 -11.81
C ARG A 127 16.40 -7.64 -11.57
N GLY A 128 16.69 -8.82 -12.14
CA GLY A 128 17.93 -9.54 -11.91
C GLY A 128 18.14 -9.90 -10.44
N ASN A 129 19.37 -9.77 -9.95
CA ASN A 129 19.75 -10.04 -8.56
C ASN A 129 19.54 -8.85 -7.61
N ASN A 130 18.89 -7.78 -8.06
CA ASN A 130 18.63 -6.58 -7.27
C ASN A 130 17.50 -6.82 -6.26
N ILE A 131 17.56 -6.13 -5.12
CA ILE A 131 16.68 -6.38 -3.97
C ILE A 131 16.06 -5.12 -3.39
N LEU A 132 14.84 -5.25 -2.89
CA LEU A 132 14.23 -4.33 -1.94
C LEU A 132 14.52 -4.81 -0.52
N VAL A 133 14.79 -3.87 0.39
CA VAL A 133 15.15 -4.15 1.78
C VAL A 133 14.25 -3.35 2.71
N MET A 134 13.28 -4.01 3.34
CA MET A 134 12.48 -3.37 4.39
C MET A 134 13.37 -3.16 5.62
N CYS A 135 13.42 -1.93 6.11
CA CYS A 135 14.22 -1.54 7.26
C CYS A 135 13.34 -0.99 8.39
N ASP A 136 13.79 -1.16 9.62
CA ASP A 136 13.35 -0.35 10.75
C ASP A 136 14.44 0.62 11.20
N THR A 137 14.07 1.56 12.07
CA THR A 137 14.80 2.81 12.30
C THR A 137 15.18 3.00 13.76
N TYR A 138 16.43 3.41 13.99
CA TYR A 138 17.02 3.55 15.32
C TYR A 138 17.85 4.84 15.43
N THR A 139 18.01 5.35 16.65
CA THR A 139 19.04 6.34 16.96
C THR A 139 20.43 5.74 16.80
N PRO A 140 21.50 6.56 16.68
CA PRO A 140 22.87 6.07 16.70
C PRO A 140 23.25 5.29 17.98
N ALA A 141 22.57 5.57 19.09
CA ALA A 141 22.72 4.84 20.35
C ALA A 141 22.10 3.43 20.33
N GLY A 142 21.28 3.12 19.31
CA GLY A 142 20.62 1.83 19.14
C GLY A 142 19.21 1.75 19.71
N ASP A 143 18.59 2.89 20.05
CA ASP A 143 17.22 2.95 20.54
C ASP A 143 16.22 3.08 19.37
N PRO A 144 15.09 2.37 19.38
CA PRO A 144 14.07 2.53 18.34
C PRO A 144 13.48 3.95 18.40
N ILE A 145 13.44 4.65 17.26
CA ILE A 145 12.86 5.99 17.21
C ILE A 145 11.32 5.93 17.37
N PRO A 146 10.63 7.03 17.74
CA PRO A 146 9.19 7.00 18.04
C PRO A 146 8.29 6.47 16.92
N THR A 147 8.68 6.64 15.65
CA THR A 147 7.97 6.14 14.47
C THR A 147 8.31 4.68 14.11
N ASN A 148 9.28 4.05 14.78
CA ASN A 148 9.55 2.61 14.63
C ASN A 148 8.51 1.78 15.39
N LYS A 149 7.38 1.49 14.74
CA LYS A 149 6.33 0.62 15.30
C LYS A 149 6.65 -0.86 15.18
N ARG A 150 7.53 -1.23 14.25
CA ARG A 150 7.99 -2.60 14.04
C ARG A 150 8.66 -3.17 15.28
N HIS A 151 9.49 -2.39 15.98
CA HIS A 151 10.22 -2.86 17.17
C HIS A 151 9.28 -3.36 18.29
N ALA A 152 8.19 -2.62 18.55
CA ALA A 152 7.20 -3.02 19.55
C ALA A 152 6.41 -4.26 19.10
N ALA A 153 5.99 -4.28 17.82
CA ALA A 153 5.30 -5.43 17.24
C ALA A 153 6.16 -6.71 17.30
N ALA A 154 7.45 -6.60 16.99
CA ALA A 154 8.40 -7.71 17.05
C ALA A 154 8.48 -8.32 18.46
N LYS A 155 8.45 -7.50 19.53
CA LYS A 155 8.43 -8.01 20.91
C LYS A 155 7.18 -8.84 21.21
N ILE A 156 6.01 -8.42 20.72
CA ILE A 156 4.77 -9.19 20.87
C ILE A 156 4.86 -10.52 20.12
N PHE A 157 5.33 -10.48 18.87
CA PHE A 157 5.42 -11.69 18.05
C PHE A 157 6.54 -12.65 18.49
N SER A 158 7.56 -12.17 19.19
CA SER A 158 8.59 -13.01 19.83
C SER A 158 8.22 -13.49 21.23
N ASN A 159 7.01 -13.16 21.73
CA ASN A 159 6.53 -13.75 22.98
C ASN A 159 6.23 -15.24 22.75
N PRO A 160 6.76 -16.17 23.59
CA PRO A 160 6.57 -17.61 23.39
C PRO A 160 5.10 -18.05 23.30
N ASP A 161 4.19 -17.41 24.03
CA ASP A 161 2.76 -17.74 24.00
C ASP A 161 2.12 -17.32 22.66
N VAL A 162 2.61 -16.23 22.06
CA VAL A 162 2.18 -15.77 20.75
C VAL A 162 2.79 -16.63 19.64
N GLU A 163 4.08 -16.95 19.72
CA GLU A 163 4.76 -17.83 18.76
C GLU A 163 4.09 -19.22 18.69
N ALA A 164 3.73 -19.80 19.84
CA ALA A 164 3.07 -21.09 19.93
C ALA A 164 1.71 -21.13 19.22
N GLU A 165 1.00 -20.01 19.20
CA GLU A 165 -0.31 -19.86 18.56
C GLU A 165 -0.23 -19.49 17.07
N VAL A 166 0.95 -19.24 16.51
CA VAL A 166 1.18 -19.04 15.06
C VAL A 166 0.11 -18.11 14.42
N PRO A 167 0.04 -16.83 14.83
CA PRO A 167 -0.98 -15.90 14.37
C PRO A 167 -0.82 -15.65 12.87
N TRP A 168 -1.90 -15.86 12.13
CA TRP A 168 -2.01 -15.60 10.69
C TRP A 168 -2.83 -14.35 10.45
N TYR A 169 -2.38 -13.56 9.48
CA TYR A 169 -3.05 -12.35 9.02
C TYR A 169 -3.27 -12.39 7.52
N GLY A 170 -4.47 -12.00 7.10
CA GLY A 170 -4.78 -11.65 5.71
C GLY A 170 -5.32 -10.22 5.67
N ILE A 171 -4.57 -9.28 5.10
CA ILE A 171 -4.91 -7.85 5.12
C ILE A 171 -5.40 -7.42 3.73
N GLU A 172 -6.61 -6.88 3.69
CA GLU A 172 -7.31 -6.37 2.51
C GLU A 172 -7.05 -4.86 2.39
N GLN A 173 -6.02 -4.45 1.65
CA GLN A 173 -5.65 -3.05 1.50
C GLN A 173 -6.45 -2.39 0.38
N GLU A 174 -7.42 -1.56 0.76
CA GLU A 174 -8.10 -0.68 -0.20
C GLU A 174 -7.30 0.62 -0.41
N TYR A 175 -7.40 1.20 -1.60
CA TYR A 175 -6.76 2.46 -1.98
C TYR A 175 -7.51 3.14 -3.12
N THR A 176 -7.30 4.45 -3.27
CA THR A 176 -7.91 5.22 -4.36
C THR A 176 -6.85 5.86 -5.24
N LEU A 177 -7.00 5.72 -6.56
CA LEU A 177 -6.15 6.35 -7.55
C LEU A 177 -6.66 7.77 -7.86
N LEU A 178 -5.76 8.75 -7.83
CA LEU A 178 -6.04 10.16 -8.03
C LEU A 178 -5.22 10.73 -9.20
N GLN A 179 -5.86 11.60 -9.97
CA GLN A 179 -5.23 12.39 -11.02
C GLN A 179 -4.27 13.40 -10.38
N LYS A 180 -3.00 13.35 -10.80
CA LYS A 180 -1.90 14.09 -10.18
C LYS A 180 -2.14 15.61 -10.06
N ASP A 181 -2.63 16.25 -11.10
CA ASP A 181 -2.68 17.73 -11.16
C ASP A 181 -3.88 18.34 -10.42
N VAL A 182 -4.96 17.56 -10.25
CA VAL A 182 -6.23 18.05 -9.69
C VAL A 182 -6.64 17.33 -8.40
N ASN A 183 -5.88 16.31 -7.99
CA ASN A 183 -6.15 15.47 -6.82
C ASN A 183 -7.59 14.93 -6.81
N TRP A 184 -8.08 14.51 -7.98
CA TRP A 184 -9.44 14.01 -8.20
C TRP A 184 -9.39 12.55 -8.68
N PRO A 185 -10.34 11.67 -8.35
CA PRO A 185 -10.17 10.25 -8.63
C PRO A 185 -10.03 9.94 -10.13
N VAL A 186 -9.23 8.94 -10.46
CA VAL A 186 -9.03 8.50 -11.84
C VAL A 186 -10.36 7.96 -12.39
N GLY A 187 -10.73 8.39 -13.60
CA GLY A 187 -12.01 8.08 -14.23
C GLY A 187 -13.14 9.08 -13.93
N TRP A 188 -12.92 10.04 -13.03
CA TRP A 188 -13.92 11.07 -12.71
C TRP A 188 -13.77 12.30 -13.62
N PRO A 189 -14.90 12.91 -14.04
CA PRO A 189 -14.84 14.18 -14.76
C PRO A 189 -14.33 15.28 -13.82
N ILE A 190 -13.42 16.13 -14.31
CA ILE A 190 -12.87 17.25 -13.55
C ILE A 190 -14.01 18.18 -13.13
N GLY A 191 -14.14 18.45 -11.82
CA GLY A 191 -15.20 19.28 -11.27
C GLY A 191 -16.59 18.64 -11.26
N GLY A 192 -16.69 17.34 -11.52
CA GLY A 192 -17.94 16.59 -11.51
C GLY A 192 -17.81 15.20 -10.91
N PHE A 193 -18.89 14.44 -11.02
CA PHE A 193 -19.03 13.07 -10.51
C PHE A 193 -19.36 12.12 -11.66
N PRO A 194 -18.91 10.87 -11.61
CA PRO A 194 -19.40 9.83 -12.51
C PRO A 194 -20.84 9.43 -12.13
N GLY A 195 -21.39 8.42 -12.82
CA GLY A 195 -22.66 7.82 -12.40
C GLY A 195 -22.61 7.25 -10.97
N PRO A 196 -23.75 7.00 -10.32
CA PRO A 196 -23.78 6.48 -8.94
C PRO A 196 -23.07 5.13 -8.81
N GLN A 197 -22.65 4.80 -7.59
CA GLN A 197 -22.02 3.51 -7.26
C GLN A 197 -22.92 2.32 -7.64
N GLY A 198 -22.31 1.20 -8.02
CA GLY A 198 -23.02 0.01 -8.48
C GLY A 198 -22.31 -0.71 -9.62
N PRO A 199 -22.04 -0.07 -10.77
CA PRO A 199 -21.44 -0.73 -11.93
C PRO A 199 -19.91 -0.92 -11.84
N TYR A 200 -19.26 -0.44 -10.76
CA TYR A 200 -17.79 -0.36 -10.67
C TYR A 200 -17.14 -1.57 -9.97
N TYR A 201 -17.77 -2.09 -8.91
CA TYR A 201 -17.27 -3.23 -8.15
C TYR A 201 -17.08 -4.45 -9.06
N CYS A 202 -15.87 -5.02 -9.08
CA CYS A 202 -15.48 -6.17 -9.91
C CYS A 202 -15.84 -6.01 -11.41
N SER A 203 -15.87 -4.77 -11.92
CA SER A 203 -16.35 -4.47 -13.26
C SER A 203 -15.34 -4.78 -14.36
N VAL A 204 -15.83 -4.84 -15.61
CA VAL A 204 -15.04 -4.86 -16.84
C VAL A 204 -15.66 -3.85 -17.81
N GLY A 205 -14.83 -3.01 -18.44
CA GLY A 205 -15.27 -1.97 -19.38
C GLY A 205 -14.56 -0.64 -19.14
N ALA A 206 -14.27 0.09 -20.22
CA ALA A 206 -13.55 1.36 -20.17
C ALA A 206 -14.33 2.48 -19.46
N ASP A 207 -15.65 2.34 -19.36
CA ASP A 207 -16.58 3.25 -18.68
C ASP A 207 -16.74 2.95 -17.18
N LYS A 208 -16.09 1.89 -16.67
CA LYS A 208 -16.30 1.39 -15.30
C LYS A 208 -15.01 1.13 -14.54
N SER A 209 -13.99 0.61 -15.24
CA SER A 209 -12.75 0.13 -14.63
C SER A 209 -11.58 1.02 -15.00
N PHE A 210 -11.13 1.85 -14.04
CA PHE A 210 -10.13 2.88 -14.25
C PHE A 210 -8.83 2.54 -13.54
N GLY A 211 -7.69 2.48 -14.26
CA GLY A 211 -6.37 2.20 -13.67
C GLY A 211 -6.02 0.71 -13.52
N ARG A 212 -6.68 -0.19 -14.28
CA ARG A 212 -6.39 -1.64 -14.22
C ARG A 212 -4.95 -1.99 -14.61
N ASP A 213 -4.35 -1.21 -15.51
CA ASP A 213 -2.94 -1.35 -15.90
C ASP A 213 -1.98 -1.20 -14.71
N ILE A 214 -2.23 -0.24 -13.82
CA ILE A 214 -1.51 -0.07 -12.56
C ILE A 214 -1.72 -1.30 -11.67
N VAL A 215 -2.98 -1.73 -11.50
CA VAL A 215 -3.33 -2.83 -10.59
C VAL A 215 -2.74 -4.17 -11.05
N ASP A 216 -2.88 -4.53 -12.31
CA ASP A 216 -2.33 -5.80 -12.83
C ASP A 216 -0.79 -5.79 -12.86
N SER A 217 -0.17 -4.62 -13.05
CA SER A 217 1.28 -4.45 -12.94
C SER A 217 1.75 -4.62 -11.50
N HIS A 218 1.04 -4.03 -10.54
CA HIS A 218 1.29 -4.17 -9.11
C HIS A 218 1.17 -5.62 -8.65
N TYR A 219 0.11 -6.32 -9.07
CA TYR A 219 -0.08 -7.71 -8.71
C TYR A 219 1.09 -8.59 -9.16
N LYS A 220 1.51 -8.46 -10.42
CA LYS A 220 2.69 -9.18 -10.94
C LYS A 220 3.98 -8.79 -10.24
N ALA A 221 4.17 -7.51 -9.93
CA ALA A 221 5.35 -7.01 -9.24
C ALA A 221 5.46 -7.57 -7.81
N CYS A 222 4.35 -7.64 -7.07
CA CYS A 222 4.28 -8.26 -5.75
C CYS A 222 4.58 -9.77 -5.80
N LEU A 223 3.99 -10.50 -6.76
CA LEU A 223 4.30 -11.92 -6.98
C LEU A 223 5.78 -12.14 -7.31
N TYR A 224 6.36 -11.32 -8.19
CA TYR A 224 7.78 -11.36 -8.53
C TYR A 224 8.68 -11.09 -7.31
N ALA A 225 8.30 -10.10 -6.50
CA ALA A 225 9.03 -9.71 -5.30
C ALA A 225 9.04 -10.80 -4.22
N GLY A 226 8.06 -11.71 -4.26
CA GLY A 226 7.86 -12.78 -3.28
C GLY A 226 6.90 -12.40 -2.14
N ILE A 227 6.11 -11.34 -2.31
CA ILE A 227 5.01 -11.01 -1.39
C ILE A 227 3.91 -12.05 -1.56
N ASN A 228 3.32 -12.50 -0.45
CA ASN A 228 2.19 -13.43 -0.44
C ASN A 228 0.86 -12.72 -0.77
N ILE A 229 0.81 -12.07 -1.93
CA ILE A 229 -0.39 -11.42 -2.44
C ILE A 229 -1.39 -12.49 -2.91
N SER A 230 -2.57 -12.52 -2.31
CA SER A 230 -3.58 -13.57 -2.54
C SER A 230 -4.66 -13.19 -3.54
N GLY A 231 -4.84 -11.90 -3.82
CA GLY A 231 -5.80 -11.45 -4.81
C GLY A 231 -5.83 -9.93 -4.99
N ILE A 232 -6.68 -9.50 -5.93
CA ILE A 232 -7.01 -8.11 -6.24
C ILE A 232 -8.48 -8.01 -6.69
N ASN A 233 -9.10 -6.84 -6.51
CA ASN A 233 -10.39 -6.53 -7.12
C ASN A 233 -10.59 -5.02 -7.30
N GLY A 234 -11.47 -4.66 -8.24
CA GLY A 234 -11.98 -3.28 -8.35
C GLY A 234 -13.04 -3.06 -7.28
N GLU A 235 -12.93 -1.94 -6.57
CA GLU A 235 -13.80 -1.62 -5.44
C GLU A 235 -15.07 -0.86 -5.85
N VAL A 236 -15.94 -0.59 -4.87
CA VAL A 236 -17.26 0.01 -5.07
C VAL A 236 -17.18 1.44 -5.66
N MET A 237 -16.21 2.25 -5.21
CA MET A 237 -16.02 3.60 -5.72
C MET A 237 -15.19 3.58 -7.02
N PRO A 238 -15.58 4.32 -8.09
CA PRO A 238 -14.82 4.35 -9.34
C PRO A 238 -13.41 4.92 -9.10
N GLY A 239 -12.39 4.17 -9.52
CA GLY A 239 -10.98 4.49 -9.27
C GLY A 239 -10.44 3.98 -7.92
N GLN A 240 -11.27 3.32 -7.12
CA GLN A 240 -10.88 2.58 -5.92
C GLN A 240 -10.59 1.12 -6.27
N TRP A 241 -9.59 0.55 -5.59
CA TRP A 241 -9.12 -0.81 -5.79
C TRP A 241 -8.69 -1.43 -4.48
N GLU A 242 -8.55 -2.75 -4.47
CA GLU A 242 -8.07 -3.53 -3.34
C GLU A 242 -7.00 -4.54 -3.78
N PHE A 243 -6.02 -4.78 -2.90
CA PHE A 243 -5.17 -5.96 -2.96
C PHE A 243 -5.14 -6.66 -1.59
N GLN A 244 -5.05 -7.98 -1.59
CA GLN A 244 -5.00 -8.78 -0.36
C GLN A 244 -3.60 -9.39 -0.16
N VAL A 245 -3.01 -9.23 1.02
CA VAL A 245 -1.75 -9.89 1.41
C VAL A 245 -2.02 -10.89 2.52
N GLY A 246 -1.64 -12.15 2.30
CA GLY A 246 -1.71 -13.23 3.26
C GLY A 246 -2.42 -14.48 2.76
N PRO A 247 -2.46 -15.55 3.57
CA PRO A 247 -2.12 -15.56 4.99
C PRO A 247 -0.61 -15.47 5.25
N SER A 248 -0.18 -14.49 6.05
CA SER A 248 1.22 -14.29 6.48
C SER A 248 1.33 -14.32 8.01
N VAL A 249 2.48 -14.75 8.52
CA VAL A 249 2.66 -15.06 9.95
C VAL A 249 3.29 -13.89 10.70
N GLY A 250 2.63 -13.45 11.78
CA GLY A 250 3.19 -12.48 12.72
C GLY A 250 3.76 -11.24 12.05
N ILE A 251 5.05 -10.97 12.30
CA ILE A 251 5.72 -9.75 11.82
C ILE A 251 5.81 -9.67 10.28
N SER A 252 5.88 -10.82 9.58
CA SER A 252 6.05 -10.82 8.12
C SER A 252 4.83 -10.24 7.40
N ALA A 253 3.62 -10.42 7.95
CA ALA A 253 2.40 -9.83 7.40
C ALA A 253 2.52 -8.31 7.26
N SER A 254 3.15 -7.66 8.24
CA SER A 254 3.35 -6.21 8.22
C SER A 254 4.49 -5.79 7.32
N ASP A 255 5.61 -6.53 7.32
CA ASP A 255 6.74 -6.29 6.41
C ASP A 255 6.27 -6.36 4.94
N GLU A 256 5.46 -7.35 4.60
CA GLU A 256 4.92 -7.58 3.25
C GLU A 256 3.92 -6.49 2.82
N VAL A 257 3.01 -6.05 3.69
CA VAL A 257 2.07 -4.95 3.37
C VAL A 257 2.79 -3.64 3.12
N TRP A 258 3.82 -3.30 3.89
CA TRP A 258 4.62 -2.09 3.64
C TRP A 258 5.34 -2.14 2.29
N ILE A 259 5.93 -3.29 1.94
CA ILE A 259 6.58 -3.42 0.62
C ILE A 259 5.56 -3.46 -0.52
N ALA A 260 4.37 -4.03 -0.31
CA ALA A 260 3.28 -3.98 -1.29
C ALA A 260 2.82 -2.53 -1.53
N ARG A 261 2.68 -1.71 -0.47
CA ARG A 261 2.42 -0.26 -0.59
C ARG A 261 3.53 0.44 -1.36
N TYR A 262 4.80 0.15 -1.06
CA TYR A 262 5.95 0.74 -1.75
C TYR A 262 5.93 0.45 -3.25
N ILE A 263 5.69 -0.81 -3.62
CA ILE A 263 5.60 -1.22 -5.02
C ILE A 263 4.42 -0.50 -5.70
N LEU A 264 3.26 -0.40 -5.04
CA LEU A 264 2.09 0.31 -5.58
C LEU A 264 2.42 1.77 -5.89
N GLU A 265 2.95 2.50 -4.90
CA GLU A 265 3.25 3.93 -5.04
C GLU A 265 4.31 4.19 -6.13
N ARG A 266 5.35 3.33 -6.21
CA ARG A 266 6.36 3.37 -7.29
C ARG A 266 5.79 3.07 -8.68
N ILE A 267 4.78 2.20 -8.79
CA ILE A 267 4.08 1.97 -10.07
C ILE A 267 3.20 3.17 -10.43
N THR A 268 2.51 3.77 -9.46
CA THR A 268 1.73 4.98 -9.71
C THR A 268 2.60 6.16 -10.10
N GLU A 269 3.83 6.25 -9.59
CA GLU A 269 4.84 7.22 -10.03
C GLU A 269 5.15 7.08 -11.53
N ILE A 270 5.36 5.84 -12.01
CA ILE A 270 5.59 5.54 -13.44
C ILE A 270 4.37 5.94 -14.28
N ALA A 271 3.16 5.71 -13.77
CA ALA A 271 1.92 6.04 -14.45
C ALA A 271 1.54 7.54 -14.37
N GLY A 272 2.25 8.34 -13.56
CA GLY A 272 1.88 9.74 -13.32
C GLY A 272 0.57 9.90 -12.55
N VAL A 273 0.22 8.92 -11.71
CA VAL A 273 -0.98 8.87 -10.86
C VAL A 273 -0.56 9.00 -9.40
N VAL A 274 -1.43 9.57 -8.57
CA VAL A 274 -1.25 9.63 -7.11
C VAL A 274 -2.08 8.52 -6.47
N VAL A 275 -1.51 7.77 -5.53
CA VAL A 275 -2.27 6.84 -4.69
C VAL A 275 -2.64 7.52 -3.37
N SER A 276 -3.86 7.30 -2.91
CA SER A 276 -4.31 7.72 -1.58
C SER A 276 -4.74 6.51 -0.76
N PHE A 277 -4.23 6.47 0.47
CA PHE A 277 -4.69 5.58 1.53
C PHE A 277 -5.61 6.31 2.52
N ASP A 278 -6.11 7.51 2.21
CA ASP A 278 -7.07 8.21 3.08
C ASP A 278 -8.34 7.37 3.29
N PRO A 279 -8.85 7.21 4.53
CA PRO A 279 -10.02 6.39 4.82
C PRO A 279 -11.31 6.86 4.14
N LYS A 280 -11.39 8.14 3.76
CA LYS A 280 -12.55 8.76 3.11
C LYS A 280 -12.06 9.84 2.14
N PRO A 281 -11.53 9.45 0.96
CA PRO A 281 -10.88 10.38 0.05
C PRO A 281 -11.85 11.38 -0.58
N ILE A 282 -13.11 10.98 -0.78
CA ILE A 282 -14.19 11.83 -1.28
C ILE A 282 -15.35 11.83 -0.27
N PRO A 283 -15.83 13.00 0.17
CA PRO A 283 -16.98 13.09 1.08
C PRO A 283 -18.29 12.74 0.37
N GLY A 284 -19.33 12.45 1.16
CA GLY A 284 -20.67 12.12 0.65
C GLY A 284 -20.88 10.63 0.41
N ASP A 285 -21.76 10.32 -0.53
CA ASP A 285 -22.31 8.99 -0.84
C ASP A 285 -21.36 8.12 -1.70
N TRP A 286 -20.08 8.14 -1.33
CA TRP A 286 -19.03 7.32 -1.93
C TRP A 286 -18.41 6.44 -0.85
N ASN A 287 -18.05 5.20 -1.17
CA ASN A 287 -17.42 4.32 -0.20
C ASN A 287 -16.10 4.94 0.33
N GLY A 288 -15.80 4.65 1.60
CA GLY A 288 -14.45 4.92 2.14
C GLY A 288 -13.51 3.76 1.85
N ALA A 289 -12.26 3.88 2.29
CA ALA A 289 -11.21 2.88 2.10
C ALA A 289 -10.82 2.20 3.42
N GLY A 290 -10.90 0.86 3.44
CA GLY A 290 -10.55 0.00 4.57
C GLY A 290 -9.17 -0.65 4.49
N ALA A 291 -8.75 -1.25 5.60
CA ALA A 291 -7.66 -2.23 5.64
C ALA A 291 -8.12 -3.48 6.42
N HIS A 292 -9.16 -4.18 5.94
CA HIS A 292 -9.76 -5.25 6.73
C HIS A 292 -8.72 -6.31 7.07
N THR A 293 -8.66 -6.70 8.34
CA THR A 293 -7.63 -7.60 8.86
C THR A 293 -8.28 -8.92 9.26
N ASN A 294 -8.10 -9.93 8.41
CA ASN A 294 -8.45 -11.31 8.69
C ASN A 294 -7.43 -11.89 9.67
N TYR A 295 -7.89 -12.54 10.73
CA TYR A 295 -7.02 -13.05 11.79
C TYR A 295 -7.43 -14.45 12.24
N SER A 296 -6.44 -15.31 12.43
CA SER A 296 -6.61 -16.59 13.13
C SER A 296 -5.36 -17.01 13.87
N THR A 297 -5.54 -17.77 14.94
CA THR A 297 -4.48 -18.52 15.60
C THR A 297 -4.55 -19.99 15.23
N LYS A 298 -3.53 -20.77 15.58
CA LYS A 298 -3.52 -22.22 15.45
C LYS A 298 -4.77 -22.82 16.09
N SER A 299 -5.08 -22.43 17.32
CA SER A 299 -6.27 -22.92 18.04
C SER A 299 -7.59 -22.55 17.36
N MET A 300 -7.66 -21.41 16.65
CA MET A 300 -8.87 -21.04 15.87
C MET A 300 -9.07 -21.87 14.62
N ARG A 301 -7.99 -22.39 14.03
CA ARG A 301 -8.01 -23.20 12.79
C ARG A 301 -8.22 -24.71 13.06
N GLU A 302 -8.08 -25.14 14.30
CA GLU A 302 -8.27 -26.53 14.74
C GLU A 302 -9.73 -26.82 15.11
N GLU A 303 -10.05 -28.09 15.35
CA GLU A 303 -11.40 -28.53 15.71
C GLU A 303 -11.93 -27.83 16.97
N GLY A 304 -13.16 -27.30 16.90
CA GLY A 304 -13.74 -26.47 17.96
C GLY A 304 -13.24 -25.02 17.99
N GLY A 305 -12.43 -24.60 17.01
CA GLY A 305 -11.83 -23.28 16.93
C GLY A 305 -12.82 -22.10 16.88
N TYR A 306 -14.09 -22.33 16.50
CA TYR A 306 -15.12 -21.29 16.51
C TYR A 306 -15.40 -20.73 17.91
N GLU A 307 -15.27 -21.54 18.97
CA GLU A 307 -15.39 -21.05 20.35
C GLU A 307 -14.18 -20.20 20.76
N VAL A 308 -12.99 -20.49 20.21
CA VAL A 308 -11.79 -19.66 20.39
C VAL A 308 -11.96 -18.32 19.67
N ILE A 309 -12.55 -18.33 18.47
CA ILE A 309 -12.90 -17.13 17.70
C ILE A 309 -13.84 -16.23 18.51
N LYS A 310 -14.94 -16.77 19.06
CA LYS A 310 -15.89 -15.98 19.87
C LYS A 310 -15.21 -15.32 21.07
N LYS A 311 -14.38 -16.07 21.81
CA LYS A 311 -13.62 -15.53 22.95
C LYS A 311 -12.67 -14.40 22.53
N ALA A 312 -12.01 -14.53 21.38
CA ALA A 312 -11.14 -13.48 20.86
C ALA A 312 -11.94 -12.22 20.48
N ILE A 313 -13.11 -12.39 19.86
CA ILE A 313 -14.02 -11.28 19.52
C ILE A 313 -14.53 -10.58 20.79
N ASP A 314 -14.88 -11.33 21.84
CA ASP A 314 -15.30 -10.76 23.11
C ASP A 314 -14.20 -9.88 23.73
N LYS A 315 -12.94 -10.36 23.73
CA LYS A 315 -11.80 -9.56 24.19
C LYS A 315 -11.59 -8.28 23.35
N LEU A 316 -11.73 -8.37 22.02
CA LEU A 316 -11.64 -7.21 21.12
C LEU A 316 -12.75 -6.19 21.37
N GLY A 317 -13.94 -6.64 21.78
CA GLY A 317 -15.04 -5.77 22.16
C GLY A 317 -14.72 -4.96 23.42
N LEU A 318 -14.07 -5.57 24.41
CA LEU A 318 -13.67 -4.91 25.65
C LEU A 318 -12.57 -3.85 25.45
N ARG A 319 -11.72 -4.01 24.42
CA ARG A 319 -10.67 -3.04 24.05
C ARG A 319 -11.01 -2.24 22.77
N HIS A 320 -12.30 -2.12 22.44
CA HIS A 320 -12.72 -1.50 21.18
C HIS A 320 -12.17 -0.07 21.03
N LYS A 321 -12.26 0.74 22.10
CA LYS A 321 -11.84 2.15 22.08
C LYS A 321 -10.33 2.30 21.87
N GLU A 322 -9.54 1.45 22.53
CA GLU A 322 -8.09 1.40 22.41
C GLU A 322 -7.67 1.03 20.99
N HIS A 323 -8.30 0.00 20.42
CA HIS A 323 -8.04 -0.39 19.03
C HIS A 323 -8.42 0.72 18.04
N ILE A 324 -9.61 1.33 18.17
CA ILE A 324 -10.04 2.42 17.28
C ILE A 324 -9.04 3.58 17.28
N SER A 325 -8.48 3.93 18.45
CA SER A 325 -7.48 5.02 18.55
C SER A 325 -6.19 4.76 17.78
N ALA A 326 -5.93 3.49 17.43
CA ALA A 326 -4.73 3.02 16.75
C ALA A 326 -4.99 2.56 15.30
N TYR A 327 -6.24 2.59 14.84
CA TYR A 327 -6.71 1.97 13.59
C TYR A 327 -6.74 2.92 12.39
N GLY A 328 -5.90 3.95 12.43
CA GLY A 328 -5.74 4.96 11.37
C GLY A 328 -6.47 6.27 11.69
N GLU A 329 -5.79 7.40 11.46
CA GLU A 329 -6.37 8.73 11.65
C GLU A 329 -7.40 9.06 10.56
N GLY A 330 -8.46 9.80 10.90
CA GLY A 330 -9.52 10.17 9.94
C GLY A 330 -10.61 9.10 9.75
N ASN A 331 -10.52 7.98 10.47
CA ASN A 331 -11.42 6.85 10.36
C ASN A 331 -12.86 7.17 10.80
N GLU A 332 -13.07 8.23 11.60
CA GLU A 332 -14.39 8.75 11.97
C GLU A 332 -15.21 9.23 10.76
N ARG A 333 -14.55 9.58 9.65
CA ARG A 333 -15.21 9.94 8.39
C ARG A 333 -15.69 8.70 7.60
N ARG A 334 -15.14 7.53 7.92
CA ARG A 334 -15.42 6.24 7.26
C ARG A 334 -16.43 5.42 8.06
N LEU A 335 -16.13 5.15 9.34
CA LEU A 335 -16.91 4.30 10.24
C LEU A 335 -18.16 5.03 10.77
N THR A 336 -19.17 5.15 9.90
CA THR A 336 -20.39 5.94 10.14
C THR A 336 -21.64 5.08 10.31
N GLY A 337 -21.53 3.75 10.19
CA GLY A 337 -22.68 2.84 10.13
C GLY A 337 -23.30 2.70 8.73
N HIS A 338 -22.83 3.47 7.76
CA HIS A 338 -23.22 3.40 6.35
C HIS A 338 -22.10 2.78 5.51
N HIS A 339 -22.38 2.48 4.22
CA HIS A 339 -21.38 1.99 3.26
C HIS A 339 -20.58 0.76 3.72
N GLU A 340 -21.27 -0.27 4.23
CA GLU A 340 -20.65 -1.52 4.70
C GLU A 340 -19.65 -1.34 5.87
N THR A 341 -19.90 -0.34 6.72
CA THR A 341 -19.14 -0.13 7.96
C THR A 341 -20.05 -0.10 9.19
N ALA A 342 -19.50 -0.44 10.36
CA ALA A 342 -20.13 -0.14 11.65
C ALA A 342 -19.86 1.32 12.07
N ASP A 343 -20.69 1.85 12.96
CA ASP A 343 -20.42 3.12 13.63
C ASP A 343 -19.17 3.04 14.52
N ILE A 344 -18.32 4.07 14.50
CA ILE A 344 -17.03 4.11 15.21
C ILE A 344 -17.14 3.92 16.73
N ASN A 345 -18.29 4.21 17.34
CA ASN A 345 -18.49 4.10 18.79
C ASN A 345 -19.16 2.78 19.19
N THR A 346 -19.57 1.97 18.22
CA THR A 346 -20.35 0.76 18.45
C THR A 346 -19.55 -0.47 18.03
N PHE A 347 -19.34 -1.39 18.97
CA PHE A 347 -18.76 -2.70 18.63
C PHE A 347 -19.87 -3.71 18.37
N LEU A 348 -19.91 -4.24 17.15
CA LEU A 348 -20.83 -5.30 16.73
C LEU A 348 -20.04 -6.41 16.05
N TRP A 349 -20.50 -7.65 16.21
CA TRP A 349 -20.03 -8.75 15.38
C TRP A 349 -21.19 -9.61 14.89
N GLY A 350 -20.99 -10.29 13.76
CA GLY A 350 -21.99 -11.21 13.24
C GLY A 350 -21.50 -12.05 12.07
N VAL A 351 -22.21 -13.14 11.80
CA VAL A 351 -21.90 -14.02 10.67
C VAL A 351 -22.44 -13.42 9.38
N ALA A 352 -21.56 -13.29 8.37
CA ALA A 352 -21.85 -12.64 7.09
C ALA A 352 -22.48 -11.24 7.21
N ASN A 353 -22.23 -10.53 8.30
CA ASN A 353 -22.70 -9.16 8.48
C ASN A 353 -21.60 -8.16 8.12
N ARG A 354 -21.69 -7.55 6.94
CA ARG A 354 -20.73 -6.54 6.49
C ARG A 354 -20.87 -5.20 7.23
N GLY A 355 -22.02 -4.93 7.84
CA GLY A 355 -22.23 -3.73 8.68
C GLY A 355 -21.75 -3.89 10.12
N ALA A 356 -21.13 -5.02 10.47
CA ALA A 356 -20.55 -5.26 11.79
C ALA A 356 -19.09 -4.80 11.84
N SER A 357 -18.59 -4.54 13.05
CA SER A 357 -17.18 -4.21 13.30
C SER A 357 -16.28 -5.43 13.04
N ILE A 358 -16.72 -6.61 13.51
CA ILE A 358 -16.08 -7.89 13.23
C ILE A 358 -17.04 -8.81 12.46
N ARG A 359 -16.57 -9.40 11.37
CA ARG A 359 -17.34 -10.36 10.58
C ARG A 359 -16.76 -11.75 10.72
N VAL A 360 -17.62 -12.76 10.86
CA VAL A 360 -17.24 -14.16 10.69
C VAL A 360 -17.84 -14.69 9.40
N GLY A 361 -17.04 -15.40 8.59
CA GLY A 361 -17.49 -16.00 7.34
C GLY A 361 -18.50 -17.13 7.56
N ARG A 362 -19.39 -17.37 6.58
CA ARG A 362 -20.34 -18.51 6.63
C ARG A 362 -19.62 -19.85 6.64
N ASP A 363 -18.51 -19.96 5.93
CA ASP A 363 -17.72 -21.18 5.89
C ASP A 363 -17.07 -21.46 7.25
N THR A 364 -16.46 -20.44 7.88
CA THR A 364 -15.95 -20.55 9.27
C THR A 364 -17.03 -20.99 10.27
N GLU A 365 -18.23 -20.39 10.21
CA GLU A 365 -19.35 -20.78 11.08
C GLU A 365 -19.75 -22.24 10.85
N LYS A 366 -19.91 -22.62 9.58
CA LYS A 366 -20.35 -23.96 9.17
C LYS A 366 -19.33 -25.05 9.53
N GLU A 367 -18.04 -24.76 9.37
CA GLU A 367 -16.95 -25.70 9.66
C GLU A 367 -16.56 -25.74 11.14
N GLY A 368 -17.04 -24.79 11.95
CA GLY A 368 -16.74 -24.73 13.38
C GLY A 368 -15.29 -24.34 13.68
N LYS A 369 -14.54 -23.82 12.70
CA LYS A 369 -13.14 -23.37 12.79
C LYS A 369 -12.78 -22.48 11.60
N GLY A 370 -11.72 -21.69 11.74
CA GLY A 370 -11.25 -20.79 10.66
C GLY A 370 -10.70 -19.47 11.20
N TYR A 371 -11.23 -18.37 10.69
CA TYR A 371 -10.79 -16.99 11.00
C TYR A 371 -11.97 -16.02 11.13
N PHE A 372 -11.71 -14.86 11.72
CA PHE A 372 -12.61 -13.70 11.67
C PHE A 372 -11.94 -12.52 10.96
N GLU A 373 -12.76 -11.55 10.56
CA GLU A 373 -12.36 -10.35 9.82
C GLU A 373 -12.63 -9.11 10.67
N ASP A 374 -11.58 -8.39 11.07
CA ASP A 374 -11.71 -7.08 11.70
C ASP A 374 -11.83 -5.98 10.63
N ARG A 375 -13.01 -5.38 10.51
CA ARG A 375 -13.35 -4.40 9.47
C ARG A 375 -13.09 -2.95 9.89
N ARG A 376 -12.66 -2.75 11.13
CA ARG A 376 -12.45 -1.43 11.73
C ARG A 376 -11.17 -0.71 11.27
N PRO A 377 -10.04 -1.38 10.94
CA PRO A 377 -8.85 -0.66 10.48
C PRO A 377 -9.12 0.10 9.19
N ALA A 378 -8.68 1.34 9.12
CA ALA A 378 -8.73 2.14 7.92
C ALA A 378 -7.58 1.83 6.96
N SER A 379 -7.73 2.22 5.69
CA SER A 379 -6.71 2.03 4.65
C SER A 379 -5.34 2.62 4.99
N ASN A 380 -5.27 3.67 5.81
CA ASN A 380 -4.02 4.32 6.24
C ASN A 380 -3.41 3.73 7.52
N MET A 381 -3.96 2.66 8.09
CA MET A 381 -3.42 2.08 9.31
C MET A 381 -1.95 1.63 9.15
N ASP A 382 -1.20 1.55 10.25
CA ASP A 382 0.12 0.92 10.28
C ASP A 382 -0.07 -0.58 10.58
N PRO A 383 0.33 -1.49 9.67
CA PRO A 383 0.13 -2.92 9.87
C PRO A 383 0.86 -3.44 11.11
N TYR A 384 2.01 -2.88 11.50
CA TYR A 384 2.72 -3.31 12.70
C TYR A 384 1.89 -3.07 13.96
N ILE A 385 1.20 -1.93 14.04
CA ILE A 385 0.33 -1.59 15.15
C ILE A 385 -0.88 -2.53 15.16
N VAL A 386 -1.63 -2.59 14.06
CA VAL A 386 -2.90 -3.33 14.02
C VAL A 386 -2.68 -4.82 14.27
N THR A 387 -1.74 -5.45 13.57
CA THR A 387 -1.50 -6.90 13.69
C THR A 387 -1.06 -7.26 15.10
N SER A 388 -0.11 -6.51 15.67
CA SER A 388 0.42 -6.77 17.01
C SER A 388 -0.59 -6.52 18.11
N MET A 389 -1.43 -5.47 18.01
CA MET A 389 -2.49 -5.19 18.97
C MET A 389 -3.59 -6.26 18.96
N ILE A 390 -3.93 -6.81 17.78
CA ILE A 390 -4.86 -7.95 17.69
C ILE A 390 -4.27 -9.16 18.41
N ALA A 391 -3.00 -9.50 18.18
CA ALA A 391 -2.34 -10.60 18.88
C ALA A 391 -2.26 -10.35 20.39
N GLU A 392 -1.83 -9.16 20.82
CA GLU A 392 -1.74 -8.79 22.24
C GLU A 392 -3.09 -8.96 22.93
N THR A 393 -4.14 -8.35 22.39
CA THR A 393 -5.48 -8.38 22.99
C THR A 393 -6.07 -9.78 23.04
N THR A 394 -5.85 -10.60 22.01
CA THR A 394 -6.47 -11.93 21.94
C THR A 394 -5.69 -12.99 22.72
N LEU A 395 -4.35 -12.90 22.76
CA LEU A 395 -3.48 -13.94 23.32
C LEU A 395 -2.87 -13.59 24.69
N LEU A 396 -2.47 -12.33 24.91
CA LEU A 396 -1.70 -11.94 26.10
C LEU A 396 -2.53 -11.19 27.15
N TRP A 397 -3.46 -10.37 26.69
CA TRP A 397 -4.29 -9.55 27.57
C TRP A 397 -5.39 -10.39 28.23
N ASN A 398 -5.61 -10.13 29.51
CA ASN A 398 -6.71 -10.65 30.30
C ASN A 398 -7.48 -9.48 30.93
N PRO A 399 -8.82 -9.49 30.85
CA PRO A 399 -9.69 -8.42 31.35
C PRO A 399 -9.69 -8.25 32.86
#